data_AF-A0A7V4NHN7-F1
#
_entry.id   AF-A0A7V4NHN7-F1
#
_cell.length_a   1.000
_cell.length_b   1.000
_cell.length_c   1.000
_cell.angle_alpha   90.00
_cell.angle_beta   90.00
_cell.angle_gamma   90.00
#
_symmetry.space_group_name_H-M   'P 1'
#
loop_
_entity.id
_entity.type
_entity.pdbx_description
1 polymer ?
#
loop_
_entity_poly.entity_id
_entity_poly.type
_entity_poly.pdbx_seq_one_letter_code
_entity_poly.pdbx_strand_id
1 'polypeptide(L)'
;MKFRHITLTIFVILILYLAWFSSKSVFIKNNVRQKRTNFLLLGVDFVDQAVHSDTTIFASYSPKQQVVDIISIPRDTYIDVEFTKFKKLTEIYAYFYAKTKSKKLAANELKKIIEEKIFSSST
;
A
#
# COMPACT_ATOMS: atom_id res chain seq x y z
N MET A 1 39.96 7.57 -28.75
CA MET A 1 38.64 6.96 -28.96
C MET A 1 38.17 6.11 -27.76
N LYS A 2 38.34 6.57 -26.51
CA LYS A 2 38.13 5.70 -25.32
C LYS A 2 37.08 6.24 -24.33
N PHE A 3 37.09 7.53 -24.01
CA PHE A 3 36.17 8.11 -23.01
C PHE A 3 34.69 8.15 -23.43
N ARG A 4 34.41 8.49 -24.70
CA ARG A 4 33.04 8.53 -25.25
C ARG A 4 32.35 7.17 -25.30
N HIS A 5 33.12 6.10 -25.58
CA HIS A 5 32.55 4.74 -25.60
C HIS A 5 32.31 4.22 -24.19
N ILE A 6 33.19 4.51 -23.23
CA ILE A 6 33.00 4.13 -21.82
C ILE A 6 31.74 4.79 -21.24
N THR A 7 31.56 6.09 -21.48
CA THR A 7 30.37 6.83 -21.03
C THR A 7 29.09 6.30 -21.66
N LEU A 8 29.09 5.98 -22.96
CA LEU A 8 27.96 5.32 -23.64
C LEU A 8 27.65 3.94 -23.03
N THR A 9 28.66 3.10 -22.77
CA THR A 9 28.46 1.77 -22.19
C THR A 9 27.86 1.84 -20.79
N ILE A 10 28.34 2.76 -19.93
CA ILE A 10 27.77 2.99 -18.59
C ILE A 10 26.31 3.41 -18.69
N PHE A 11 25.99 4.31 -19.64
CA PHE A 11 24.62 4.78 -19.84
C PHE A 11 23.68 3.65 -20.29
N VAL A 12 24.14 2.78 -21.19
CA VAL A 12 23.37 1.58 -21.61
C VAL A 12 23.14 0.63 -20.44
N ILE A 13 24.16 0.36 -19.63
CA ILE A 13 24.03 -0.49 -18.43
C ILE A 13 23.02 0.12 -17.44
N LEU A 14 23.06 1.44 -17.25
CA LEU A 14 22.13 2.14 -16.38
C LEU A 14 20.68 2.02 -16.88
N ILE A 15 20.44 2.19 -18.18
CA ILE A 15 19.10 2.02 -18.78
C ILE A 15 18.59 0.60 -18.57
N LEU A 16 19.43 -0.41 -18.82
CA LEU A 16 19.06 -1.82 -18.62
C LEU A 16 18.74 -2.11 -17.15
N TYR A 17 19.53 -1.55 -16.23
CA TYR A 17 19.28 -1.67 -14.79
C TYR A 17 17.95 -1.03 -14.37
N LEU A 18 17.66 0.19 -14.85
CA LEU A 18 16.40 0.89 -14.56
C LEU A 18 15.20 0.14 -15.15
N ALA A 19 15.32 -0.40 -16.35
CA ALA A 19 14.27 -1.21 -16.97
C ALA A 19 13.99 -2.50 -16.18
N TRP A 20 15.04 -3.19 -15.72
CA TRP A 20 14.93 -4.37 -14.86
C TRP A 20 14.30 -4.02 -13.51
N PHE A 21 14.74 -2.92 -12.88
CA PHE A 21 14.21 -2.45 -11.61
C PHE A 21 12.73 -2.09 -11.71
N SER A 22 12.36 -1.35 -12.76
CA SER A 22 10.98 -0.95 -13.05
C SER A 22 10.07 -2.18 -13.24
N SER A 23 10.56 -3.20 -13.94
CA SER A 23 9.82 -4.45 -14.21
C SER A 23 9.49 -5.25 -12.94
N LYS A 24 10.19 -5.02 -11.82
CA LYS A 24 9.86 -5.63 -10.52
C LYS A 24 8.66 -4.97 -9.83
N SER A 25 8.27 -3.77 -10.23
CA SER A 25 7.14 -3.07 -9.64
C SER A 25 5.81 -3.73 -10.04
N VAL A 26 5.00 -4.07 -9.04
CA VAL A 26 3.65 -4.61 -9.24
C VAL A 26 2.78 -3.64 -10.05
N PHE A 27 2.95 -2.33 -9.84
CA PHE A 27 2.21 -1.30 -10.57
C PHE A 27 2.52 -1.32 -12.07
N ILE A 28 3.81 -1.34 -12.44
CA ILE A 28 4.23 -1.36 -13.85
C ILE A 28 3.76 -2.65 -14.52
N LYS A 29 3.93 -3.79 -13.84
CA LYS A 29 3.45 -5.08 -14.33
C LYS A 29 1.94 -5.09 -14.58
N ASN A 30 1.15 -4.53 -13.66
CA ASN A 30 -0.29 -4.47 -13.80
C ASN A 30 -0.73 -3.47 -14.88
N ASN A 31 -0.01 -2.34 -15.02
CA ASN A 31 -0.25 -1.36 -16.07
C ASN A 31 -0.04 -1.97 -17.47
N VAL A 32 1.10 -2.64 -17.70
CA VAL A 32 1.39 -3.33 -18.97
C VAL A 32 0.35 -4.43 -19.26
N ARG A 33 -0.10 -5.15 -18.24
CA ARG A 33 -1.12 -6.21 -18.36
C ARG A 33 -2.56 -5.69 -18.40
N GLN A 34 -2.77 -4.38 -18.36
CA GLN A 34 -4.10 -3.75 -18.32
C GLN A 34 -4.98 -4.26 -17.15
N LYS A 35 -4.36 -4.62 -16.02
CA LYS A 35 -5.02 -5.09 -14.80
C LYS A 35 -5.16 -3.97 -13.77
N ARG A 36 -6.27 -3.99 -13.02
CA ARG A 36 -6.48 -3.04 -11.92
C ARG A 36 -5.39 -3.17 -10.86
N THR A 37 -4.96 -2.03 -10.31
CA THR A 37 -4.04 -1.97 -9.17
C THR A 37 -4.74 -1.29 -8.01
N ASN A 38 -4.77 -1.97 -6.87
CA ASN A 38 -5.41 -1.49 -5.65
C ASN A 38 -4.33 -0.99 -4.68
N PHE A 39 -4.61 0.13 -4.04
CA PHE A 39 -3.76 0.79 -3.07
C PHE A 39 -4.56 1.02 -1.80
N LEU A 40 -3.91 0.79 -0.67
CA LEU A 40 -4.41 1.20 0.64
C LEU A 40 -3.47 2.29 1.15
N LEU A 41 -4.02 3.50 1.31
CA LEU A 41 -3.30 4.66 1.81
C LEU A 41 -3.72 4.87 3.27
N LEU A 42 -2.73 4.94 4.16
CA LEU A 42 -2.93 5.15 5.60
C LEU A 42 -2.30 6.49 5.99
N GLY A 43 -3.14 7.46 6.35
CA GLY A 43 -2.74 8.65 7.09
C GLY A 43 -2.64 8.30 8.57
N VAL A 44 -1.46 8.51 9.13
CA VAL A 44 -1.12 8.14 10.51
C VAL A 44 -0.57 9.36 11.23
N ASP A 45 -1.23 9.75 12.32
CA ASP A 45 -0.77 10.84 13.19
C ASP A 45 0.09 10.27 14.33
N PHE A 46 1.16 10.96 14.66
CA PHE A 46 2.17 10.53 15.62
C PHE A 46 2.38 11.62 16.67
N VAL A 47 1.41 11.78 17.57
CA VAL A 47 1.65 12.41 18.87
C VAL A 47 2.08 11.31 19.84
N ASP A 48 3.20 11.54 20.55
CA ASP A 48 4.13 10.60 21.19
C ASP A 48 3.58 9.44 22.05
N GLN A 49 2.26 9.34 22.27
CA GLN A 49 1.65 8.30 23.11
C GLN A 49 0.38 7.66 22.52
N ALA A 50 -0.10 8.10 21.34
CA ALA A 50 -1.39 7.69 20.79
C ALA A 50 -1.37 7.62 19.25
N VAL A 51 -0.75 6.56 18.71
CA VAL A 51 -0.68 6.35 17.26
C VAL A 51 -2.03 5.92 16.72
N HIS A 52 -2.72 6.84 16.05
CA HIS A 52 -3.99 6.61 15.38
C HIS A 52 -3.81 6.68 13.87
N SER A 53 -4.52 5.83 13.13
CA SER A 53 -4.73 6.07 11.71
C SER A 53 -5.96 6.95 11.57
N ASP A 54 -5.72 8.21 11.25
CA ASP A 54 -6.79 9.22 11.11
C ASP A 54 -7.45 9.17 9.74
N THR A 55 -6.81 8.54 8.76
CA THR A 55 -7.34 8.46 7.40
C THR A 55 -6.96 7.13 6.78
N THR A 56 -7.96 6.35 6.36
CA THR A 56 -7.75 5.15 5.54
C THR A 56 -8.45 5.36 4.20
N ILE A 57 -7.70 5.32 3.11
CA ILE A 57 -8.23 5.50 1.75
C ILE A 57 -7.89 4.26 0.92
N PHE A 58 -8.90 3.70 0.28
CA PHE A 58 -8.74 2.70 -0.76
C PHE A 58 -8.77 3.37 -2.13
N ALA A 59 -7.75 3.17 -2.94
CA ALA A 59 -7.70 3.65 -4.32
C ALA A 59 -7.53 2.47 -5.28
N SER A 60 -8.38 2.37 -6.30
CA SER A 60 -8.29 1.38 -7.36
C SER A 60 -8.07 2.08 -8.69
N TYR A 61 -6.90 1.84 -9.29
CA TYR A 61 -6.60 2.35 -10.63
C TYR A 61 -6.87 1.29 -11.70
N SER A 62 -7.63 1.65 -12.72
CA SER A 62 -7.92 0.85 -13.90
C SER A 62 -7.13 1.37 -15.11
N PRO A 63 -6.02 0.73 -15.51
CA PRO A 63 -5.26 1.16 -16.69
C PRO A 63 -6.09 1.11 -17.98
N LYS A 64 -7.00 0.13 -18.09
CA LYS A 64 -7.86 -0.09 -19.25
C LYS A 64 -8.86 1.05 -19.47
N GLN A 65 -9.45 1.55 -18.38
CA GLN A 65 -10.46 2.61 -18.41
C GLN A 65 -9.85 4.00 -18.17
N GLN A 66 -8.60 4.05 -17.71
CA GLN A 66 -7.92 5.28 -17.28
C GLN A 66 -8.68 6.02 -16.17
N VAL A 67 -9.33 5.26 -15.29
CA VAL A 67 -10.09 5.77 -14.15
C VAL A 67 -9.43 5.37 -12.84
N VAL A 68 -9.45 6.29 -11.86
CA VAL A 68 -9.06 6.04 -10.48
C VAL A 68 -10.31 6.14 -9.61
N ASP A 69 -10.69 5.04 -8.99
CA ASP A 69 -11.77 4.98 -8.01
C ASP A 69 -11.16 5.20 -6.61
N ILE A 70 -11.65 6.20 -5.87
CA ILE A 70 -11.14 6.53 -4.53
C ILE A 70 -12.28 6.41 -3.53
N ILE A 71 -12.07 5.63 -2.48
CA ILE A 71 -13.04 5.37 -1.41
C ILE A 71 -12.35 5.68 -0.09
N SER A 72 -12.89 6.64 0.66
CA SER A 72 -12.47 6.88 2.03
C SER A 72 -13.16 5.89 2.95
N ILE A 73 -12.39 5.13 3.74
CA ILE A 73 -12.89 4.25 4.78
C ILE A 73 -12.90 5.05 6.09
N PRO A 74 -14.07 5.28 6.72
CA PRO A 74 -14.16 5.98 7.99
C PRO A 74 -13.32 5.31 9.08
N ARG A 75 -12.64 6.10 9.92
CA ARG A 75 -11.82 5.58 11.03
C ARG A 75 -12.63 4.76 12.06
N ASP A 76 -13.90 5.11 12.21
CA ASP A 76 -14.86 4.49 13.13
C ASP A 76 -15.57 3.28 12.51
N THR A 77 -15.16 2.83 11.32
CA THR A 77 -15.70 1.61 10.72
C THR A 77 -15.57 0.45 11.70
N TYR A 78 -16.72 -0.15 12.00
CA TYR A 78 -16.83 -1.30 12.86
C TYR A 78 -16.34 -2.55 12.11
N ILE A 79 -15.38 -3.25 12.71
CA ILE A 79 -14.82 -4.50 12.21
C ILE A 79 -14.81 -5.49 13.35
N ASP A 80 -15.49 -6.62 13.15
CA ASP A 80 -15.53 -7.68 14.16
C ASP A 80 -14.31 -8.59 14.03
N VAL A 81 -13.43 -8.49 15.02
CA VAL A 81 -12.17 -9.24 15.15
C VAL A 81 -12.13 -9.96 16.50
N GLU A 82 -11.88 -11.27 16.48
CA GLU A 82 -11.98 -12.11 17.69
C GLU A 82 -10.85 -11.87 18.71
N PHE A 83 -9.70 -11.37 18.25
CA PHE A 83 -8.49 -11.24 19.07
C PHE A 83 -8.44 -9.97 19.93
N THR A 84 -9.43 -9.08 19.82
CA THR A 84 -9.45 -7.82 20.58
C THR A 84 -10.87 -7.36 20.88
N LYS A 85 -11.04 -6.62 21.99
CA LYS A 85 -12.29 -5.93 22.32
C LYS A 85 -12.51 -4.66 21.48
N PHE A 86 -11.44 -4.15 20.88
CA PHE A 86 -11.48 -2.97 20.01
C PHE A 86 -12.12 -3.33 18.68
N LYS A 87 -13.15 -2.59 18.30
CA LYS A 87 -13.93 -2.89 17.09
C LYS A 87 -13.82 -1.81 16.03
N LYS A 88 -13.19 -0.66 16.34
CA LYS A 88 -13.00 0.41 15.36
C LYS A 88 -11.68 0.21 14.62
N LEU A 89 -11.68 0.51 13.32
CA LEU A 89 -10.50 0.38 12.46
C LEU A 89 -9.27 1.14 13.02
N THR A 90 -9.48 2.36 13.53
CA THR A 90 -8.40 3.17 14.13
C THR A 90 -7.76 2.51 15.36
N GLU A 91 -8.58 1.92 16.22
CA GLU A 91 -8.12 1.23 17.43
C GLU A 91 -7.38 -0.08 17.09
N ILE A 92 -7.82 -0.77 16.04
CA ILE A 92 -7.16 -1.98 15.53
C ILE A 92 -5.74 -1.64 15.05
N TYR A 93 -5.56 -0.54 14.33
CA TYR A 93 -4.22 -0.07 13.94
C TYR A 93 -3.34 0.24 15.16
N ALA A 94 -3.89 0.98 16.14
CA ALA A 94 -3.19 1.33 17.37
C ALA A 94 -2.76 0.07 18.15
N TYR A 95 -3.61 -0.95 18.19
CA TYR A 95 -3.30 -2.25 18.81
C TYR A 95 -2.10 -2.93 18.16
N PHE A 96 -2.06 -3.04 16.83
CA PHE A 96 -0.92 -3.65 16.14
C PHE A 96 0.36 -2.84 16.27
N TYR A 97 0.24 -1.51 16.27
CA TYR A 97 1.38 -0.64 16.50
C TYR A 97 1.95 -0.83 17.91
N ALA A 98 1.10 -0.87 18.95
CA ALA A 98 1.53 -1.11 20.32
C ALA A 98 2.24 -2.46 20.50
N LYS A 99 1.77 -3.50 19.79
CA LYS A 99 2.35 -4.85 19.84
C LYS A 99 3.67 -4.99 19.09
N THR A 100 3.76 -4.41 17.89
CA THR A 100 4.92 -4.59 17.00
C THR A 100 5.99 -3.50 17.14
N LYS A 101 5.59 -2.30 17.59
CA LYS A 101 6.39 -1.06 17.58
C LYS A 101 6.97 -0.72 16.19
N SER A 102 6.39 -1.29 15.13
CA SER A 102 6.87 -1.13 13.76
C SER A 102 5.74 -0.73 12.83
N LYS A 103 5.88 0.45 12.21
CA LYS A 103 4.87 1.06 11.31
C LYS A 103 4.51 0.14 10.15
N LYS A 104 5.53 -0.47 9.54
CA LYS A 104 5.36 -1.36 8.37
C LYS A 104 4.60 -2.62 8.74
N LEU A 105 4.93 -3.23 9.88
CA LEU A 105 4.27 -4.45 10.33
C LEU A 105 2.82 -4.17 10.74
N ALA A 106 2.57 -3.10 11.48
CA ALA A 106 1.22 -2.69 11.86
C ALA A 106 0.33 -2.40 10.63
N ALA A 107 0.86 -1.67 9.64
CA ALA A 107 0.15 -1.39 8.39
C ALA A 107 -0.16 -2.67 7.60
N ASN A 108 0.77 -3.64 7.58
CA ASN A 108 0.58 -4.92 6.90
C ASN A 108 -0.52 -5.77 7.58
N GLU A 109 -0.55 -5.82 8.91
CA GLU A 109 -1.60 -6.55 9.63
C GLU A 109 -2.97 -5.88 9.46
N LEU A 110 -3.03 -4.53 9.53
CA LEU A 110 -4.26 -3.79 9.25
C LEU A 110 -4.78 -4.05 7.84
N LYS A 111 -3.87 -4.04 6.85
CA LYS A 111 -4.19 -4.33 5.44
C LYS A 111 -4.83 -5.72 5.30
N LYS A 112 -4.29 -6.75 5.94
CA LYS A 112 -4.86 -8.11 5.88
C LYS A 112 -6.29 -8.13 6.41
N ILE A 113 -6.55 -7.48 7.55
CA ILE A 113 -7.89 -7.43 8.14
C ILE A 113 -8.88 -6.71 7.21
N ILE A 114 -8.46 -5.58 6.62
CA ILE A 114 -9.28 -4.85 5.65
C ILE A 114 -9.58 -5.75 4.44
N GLU A 115 -8.58 -6.47 3.92
CA GLU A 115 -8.75 -7.40 2.80
C GLU A 115 -9.74 -8.52 3.14
N GLU A 116 -9.63 -9.14 4.31
CA GLU A 116 -10.47 -10.25 4.75
C GLU A 116 -11.90 -9.81 5.10
N LYS A 117 -12.06 -8.73 5.86
CA LYS A 117 -13.35 -8.34 6.44
C LYS A 117 -14.15 -7.38 5.57
N ILE A 118 -13.47 -6.49 4.83
CA ILE A 118 -14.15 -5.46 4.02
C ILE A 118 -14.28 -5.94 2.57
N PHE A 119 -13.23 -6.54 2.00
CA PHE A 119 -13.21 -6.87 0.57
C PHE A 119 -13.48 -8.34 0.23
N SER A 120 -13.25 -9.29 1.15
CA SER A 120 -13.59 -10.71 0.90
C SER A 120 -15.04 -11.05 1.23
N SER A 121 -15.74 -10.20 1.98
CA SER A 121 -17.17 -10.38 2.32
C SER A 121 -18.12 -10.12 1.15
N SER A 122 -17.61 -9.70 -0.02
CA SER A 122 -18.41 -9.37 -1.21
C SER A 122 -18.44 -10.48 -2.27
N THR A 123 -18.21 -11.73 -1.87
CA THR A 123 -18.38 -12.94 -2.70
C THR A 123 -19.35 -13.88 -2.01
#